data_AF-A0A2L2XDT5-F1
#
_entry.id   AF-A0A2L2XDT5-F1
#
_cell.length_a   1.000
_cell.length_b   1.000
_cell.length_c   1.000
_cell.angle_alpha   90.00
_cell.angle_beta   90.00
_cell.angle_gamma   90.00
#
_symmetry.space_group_name_H-M   'P 1'
#
loop_
_entity.id
_entity.type
_entity.pdbx_description
1 polymer ?
#
loop_
_entity_poly.entity_id
_entity_poly.type
_entity_poly.pdbx_seq_one_letter_code
_entity_poly.pdbx_strand_id
1 'polypeptide(L)'
;MASMGKEQAKVNYFHGDGKNIYKFILESGDYVDIDRARKILNTRGTVEVFRNGLPVWIEGVDEVNNTASVRPLNGPGMVSEVPVAELVEG
;
A
#
# COMPACT_ATOMS: atom_id res chain seq x y z
N MET A 1 -3.99 -29.50 18.96
CA MET A 1 -4.14 -28.71 17.73
C MET A 1 -3.73 -27.28 18.05
N ALA A 2 -2.46 -26.93 17.86
CA ALA A 2 -1.96 -25.60 18.17
C ALA A 2 -2.34 -24.65 17.04
N SER A 3 -3.17 -23.65 17.35
CA SER A 3 -3.42 -22.50 16.49
C SER A 3 -2.13 -21.69 16.41
N MET A 4 -1.31 -21.95 15.40
CA MET A 4 -0.07 -21.24 15.17
C MET A 4 -0.44 -19.87 14.58
N GLY A 5 -0.44 -18.83 15.42
CA GLY A 5 -0.65 -17.45 15.00
C GLY A 5 0.38 -17.09 13.94
N LYS A 6 -0.08 -16.64 12.78
CA LYS A 6 0.77 -16.26 11.65
C LYS A 6 1.69 -15.12 12.08
N GLU A 7 2.97 -15.42 12.23
CA GLU A 7 4.01 -14.46 12.61
C GLU A 7 4.30 -13.54 11.41
N GLN A 8 3.97 -12.26 11.54
CA GLN A 8 4.26 -11.24 10.55
C GLN A 8 5.76 -10.90 10.63
N ALA A 9 6.55 -11.27 9.62
CA ALA A 9 7.96 -10.91 9.58
C ALA A 9 8.11 -9.42 9.20
N LYS A 10 8.61 -8.61 10.13
CA LYS A 10 8.98 -7.21 9.88
C LYS A 10 10.41 -7.17 9.34
N VAL A 11 10.58 -6.77 8.10
CA VAL A 11 11.90 -6.53 7.51
C VAL A 11 12.12 -5.03 7.37
N ASN A 12 13.28 -4.55 7.81
CA ASN A 12 13.67 -3.16 7.60
C ASN A 12 14.03 -2.98 6.12
N TYR A 13 13.32 -2.09 5.44
CA TYR A 13 13.65 -1.66 4.09
C TYR A 13 14.08 -0.20 4.14
N PHE A 14 15.27 0.07 3.61
CA PHE A 14 15.84 1.41 3.55
C PHE A 14 15.48 2.03 2.22
N HIS A 15 14.71 3.11 2.23
CA HIS A 15 14.58 3.95 1.04
C HIS A 15 15.76 4.91 0.95
N GLY A 16 16.16 5.29 -0.27
CA GLY A 16 17.35 6.11 -0.55
C GLY A 16 17.30 7.53 0.03
N ASP A 17 16.17 7.94 0.62
CA ASP A 17 15.98 9.19 1.35
C ASP A 17 16.30 9.08 2.86
N GLY A 18 16.80 7.91 3.31
CA GLY A 18 17.16 7.65 4.70
C GLY A 18 15.99 7.31 5.61
N LYS A 19 14.77 7.15 5.06
CA LYS A 19 13.62 6.67 5.84
C LYS A 19 13.62 5.14 5.91
N ASN A 20 13.48 4.65 7.15
CA ASN A 20 13.16 3.24 7.38
C ASN A 20 11.68 3.04 7.10
N ILE A 21 11.36 2.16 6.16
CA ILE A 21 10.00 1.64 6.01
C ILE A 21 10.02 0.16 6.38
N TYR A 22 9.03 -0.26 7.17
CA TYR A 22 8.88 -1.66 7.55
C TYR A 22 8.17 -2.39 6.41
N LYS A 23 8.85 -3.35 5.79
CA LYS A 23 8.23 -4.34 4.91
C LYS A 23 7.63 -5.43 5.82
N PHE A 24 6.32 -5.42 6.05
CA PHE A 24 5.63 -6.59 6.59
C PHE A 24 5.55 -7.62 5.46
N ILE A 25 6.27 -8.73 5.56
CA ILE A 25 6.09 -9.82 4.60
C ILE A 25 4.71 -10.43 4.89
N LEU A 26 3.67 -9.89 4.27
CA LEU A 26 2.48 -10.64 3.94
C LEU A 26 2.94 -11.64 2.88
N GLU A 27 2.71 -12.94 3.09
CA GLU A 27 3.25 -14.05 2.28
C GLU A 27 2.94 -13.97 0.76
N SER A 28 2.25 -12.93 0.28
CA SER A 28 1.89 -12.75 -1.13
C SER A 28 1.65 -11.30 -1.59
N GLY A 29 1.97 -10.27 -0.80
CA GLY A 29 1.66 -8.86 -1.15
C GLY A 29 2.91 -8.01 -1.43
N ASP A 30 2.96 -7.35 -2.58
CA ASP A 30 4.05 -6.44 -2.93
C ASP A 30 3.71 -5.02 -2.43
N TYR A 31 4.67 -4.38 -1.76
CA TYR A 31 4.48 -3.00 -1.29
C TYR A 31 4.40 -2.05 -2.46
N VAL A 32 3.54 -1.04 -2.33
CA VAL A 32 3.49 0.07 -3.28
C VAL A 32 4.53 1.11 -2.85
N ASP A 33 5.37 1.54 -3.80
CA ASP A 33 6.20 2.75 -3.70
C ASP A 33 5.65 3.86 -4.61
N ILE A 34 6.25 5.06 -4.56
CA ILE A 34 5.72 6.21 -5.28
C ILE A 34 5.68 6.00 -6.80
N ASP A 35 6.68 5.34 -7.37
CA ASP A 35 6.76 5.03 -8.80
C ASP A 35 5.71 3.98 -9.18
N ARG A 36 5.51 2.99 -8.31
CA ARG A 36 4.48 1.97 -8.50
C ARG A 36 3.08 2.56 -8.41
N ALA A 37 2.81 3.42 -7.42
CA ALA A 37 1.52 4.11 -7.26
C ALA A 37 1.17 4.93 -8.51
N ARG A 38 2.14 5.65 -9.09
CA ARG A 38 1.97 6.37 -10.36
C ARG A 38 1.64 5.45 -11.51
N LYS A 39 2.32 4.31 -11.62
CA LYS A 39 2.07 3.34 -12.68
C LYS A 39 0.66 2.77 -12.58
N ILE A 40 0.20 2.47 -11.36
CA ILE A 40 -1.17 2.01 -11.09
C ILE A 40 -2.18 3.08 -11.52
N LEU A 41 -1.99 4.32 -11.09
CA LEU A 41 -2.87 5.44 -11.43
C LEU A 41 -3.01 5.66 -12.96
N ASN A 42 -1.92 5.46 -13.71
CA ASN A 42 -1.89 5.63 -15.16
C ASN A 42 -2.27 4.36 -15.95
N THR A 43 -2.54 3.24 -15.28
CA THR A 43 -2.91 1.99 -15.93
C THR A 43 -4.40 1.99 -16.27
N ARG A 44 -4.75 1.54 -17.48
CA ARG A 44 -6.17 1.41 -17.90
C ARG A 44 -6.88 0.19 -17.31
N GLY A 45 -6.13 -0.73 -16.71
CA GLY A 45 -6.64 -1.91 -16.04
C GLY A 45 -6.86 -1.68 -14.54
N THR A 46 -7.56 -2.63 -13.91
CA THR A 46 -7.73 -2.66 -12.46
C THR A 46 -6.52 -3.35 -11.83
N VAL A 47 -5.80 -2.62 -10.97
CA VAL A 47 -4.79 -3.19 -10.08
C VAL A 47 -5.39 -3.20 -8.67
N GLU A 48 -5.34 -4.33 -7.99
CA GLU A 48 -5.87 -4.45 -6.63
C GLU A 48 -4.87 -3.84 -5.64
N VAL A 49 -5.31 -2.82 -4.91
CA VAL A 49 -4.53 -2.15 -3.88
C VAL A 49 -5.29 -2.23 -2.57
N PHE A 50 -4.56 -2.52 -1.50
CA PHE A 50 -5.09 -2.72 -0.17
C PHE A 50 -4.45 -1.76 0.82
N ARG A 51 -5.27 -1.21 1.71
CA ARG A 51 -4.83 -0.51 2.90
C ARG A 51 -5.33 -1.25 4.11
N ASN A 52 -4.41 -1.72 4.97
CA ASN A 52 -4.77 -2.51 6.16
C ASN A 52 -5.69 -3.71 5.84
N GLY A 53 -5.48 -4.35 4.68
CA GLY A 53 -6.30 -5.47 4.19
C GLY A 53 -7.66 -5.09 3.59
N LEU A 54 -7.99 -3.80 3.50
CA LEU A 54 -9.21 -3.31 2.84
C LEU A 54 -8.89 -2.82 1.43
N PRO A 55 -9.66 -3.21 0.40
CA PRO A 55 -9.42 -2.78 -0.96
C PRO A 55 -9.71 -1.29 -1.12
N VAL A 56 -8.78 -0.60 -1.79
CA VAL A 56 -8.82 0.82 -2.07
C VAL A 56 -8.46 1.09 -3.53
N TRP A 57 -8.97 2.19 -4.06
CA TRP A 57 -8.63 2.72 -5.37
C TRP A 57 -7.73 3.95 -5.22
N ILE A 58 -6.63 4.03 -5.97
CA ILE A 58 -5.76 5.22 -5.99
C ILE A 58 -6.37 6.24 -6.97
N GLU A 59 -6.69 7.44 -6.48
CA GLU A 59 -7.24 8.55 -7.27
C GLU A 59 -6.19 9.62 -7.59
N GLY A 60 -5.13 9.70 -6.79
CA GLY A 60 -4.07 10.68 -6.95
C GLY A 60 -2.82 10.25 -6.21
N VAL A 61 -1.68 10.79 -6.65
CA VAL A 61 -0.37 10.55 -6.04
C VAL A 61 0.33 11.90 -5.90
N ASP A 62 0.81 12.20 -4.70
CA ASP A 62 1.64 13.36 -4.39
C ASP A 62 3.08 12.89 -4.14
N GLU A 63 3.92 13.10 -5.15
CA GLU A 63 5.34 12.74 -5.13
C GLU A 63 6.15 13.59 -4.15
N VAL A 64 5.71 14.82 -3.88
CA VAL A 64 6.40 15.73 -2.96
C VAL A 64 6.22 15.23 -1.53
N ASN A 65 5.00 14.82 -1.19
CA ASN A 65 4.63 14.38 0.15
C ASN A 65 4.75 12.86 0.37
N ASN A 66 5.02 12.07 -0.69
CA ASN A 66 5.02 10.61 -0.67
C ASN A 66 3.68 10.01 -0.19
N THR A 67 2.58 10.62 -0.63
CA THR A 67 1.22 10.22 -0.27
C THR A 67 0.39 9.87 -1.51
N ALA A 68 -0.66 9.09 -1.31
CA ALA A 68 -1.67 8.79 -2.30
C ALA A 68 -3.05 9.16 -1.76
N SER A 69 -3.88 9.75 -2.62
CA SER A 69 -5.31 9.91 -2.36
C SER A 69 -6.00 8.59 -2.71
N VAL A 70 -6.62 7.96 -1.72
CA VAL A 70 -7.26 6.66 -1.87
C VAL A 70 -8.75 6.72 -1.56
N ARG A 71 -9.55 5.98 -2.33
CA ARG A 71 -10.97 5.77 -2.08
C ARG A 71 -11.23 4.33 -1.67
N PRO A 72 -11.87 4.06 -0.52
CA PRO A 72 -12.27 2.70 -0.16
C PRO A 72 -13.27 2.12 -1.17
N LEU A 73 -13.06 0.88 -1.59
CA LEU A 73 -14.00 0.19 -2.49
C LEU A 73 -15.17 -0.47 -1.74
N ASN A 74 -14.98 -0.82 -0.46
CA ASN A 74 -15.95 -1.57 0.34
C ASN A 74 -16.79 -0.70 1.30
N GLY A 75 -17.29 0.47 0.88
CA GLY A 75 -18.22 1.25 1.70
C GLY A 75 -18.35 2.73 1.30
N PRO A 76 -19.11 3.55 2.06
CA PRO A 76 -19.30 4.98 1.80
C PRO A 76 -18.08 5.83 2.19
N GLY A 77 -16.88 5.26 2.11
CA GLY A 77 -15.64 5.91 2.52
C GLY A 77 -15.35 7.13 1.66
N MET A 78 -14.95 8.22 2.31
CA MET A 78 -14.43 9.39 1.61
C MET A 78 -13.01 9.13 1.11
N VAL A 79 -12.60 9.91 0.12
CA VAL A 79 -11.20 9.97 -0.31
C VAL A 79 -10.36 10.44 0.86
N SER A 80 -9.27 9.75 1.14
CA SER A 80 -8.31 10.13 2.17
C SER A 80 -6.88 10.09 1.64
N GLU A 81 -6.03 10.94 2.18
CA GLU A 81 -4.62 10.96 1.85
C GLU A 81 -3.86 10.07 2.82
N VAL A 82 -3.09 9.12 2.27
CA VAL A 82 -2.34 8.11 3.06
C VAL A 82 -0.92 7.98 2.53
N PRO A 83 0.07 7.66 3.38
CA PRO A 83 1.41 7.34 2.91
C PRO A 83 1.38 6.16 1.94
N VAL A 84 2.11 6.27 0.82
CA VAL A 84 2.15 5.20 -0.18
C VAL A 84 2.69 3.89 0.40
N ALA A 85 3.59 3.98 1.38
CA ALA A 85 4.13 2.83 2.11
C ALA A 85 3.09 2.06 2.95
N GLU A 86 1.89 2.60 3.19
CA GLU A 86 0.78 1.88 3.83
C GLU A 86 -0.04 1.04 2.83
N LEU A 87 0.24 1.15 1.54
CA LEU A 87 -0.46 0.44 0.48
C LEU A 87 0.27 -0.83 0.05
N VAL A 88 -0.52 -1.87 -0.20
CA VAL A 88 -0.04 -3.17 -0.65
C VAL A 88 -0.80 -3.58 -1.90
N GLU A 89 -0.10 -4.02 -2.93
CA GLU A 89 -0.66 -4.66 -4.10
C GLU A 89 -0.94 -6.14 -3.82
N GLY A 90 -2.06 -6.65 -4.32
CA GLY A 90 -2.48 -8.06 -4.17
C GLY A 90 -2.50 -8.85 -5.47
#